data_AF-A0A0E9ZKK8-F1
#
_entry.id   AF-A0A0E9ZKK8-F1
#
_cell.length_a   1.000
_cell.length_b   1.000
_cell.length_c   1.000
_cell.angle_alpha   90.00
_cell.angle_beta   90.00
_cell.angle_gamma   90.00
#
_symmetry.space_group_name_H-M   'P 1'
#
loop_
_entity.id
_entity.type
_entity.pdbx_description
1 polymer ?
#
loop_
_entity_poly.entity_id
_entity_poly.type
_entity_poly.pdbx_seq_one_letter_code
_entity_poly.pdbx_strand_id
1 'polypeptide(L)'
;MIYLADHGESLGEYNLFLHGTPYAIAPEQQKHVPLLTWFSDSYKEDFGVDTDCLAKLSDAPLSQDNLFHSMLGLLQVHTEVYQQSLDMFASCRPWLAAKR
;
A
#
# COMPACT_ATOMS: atom_id res chain seq x y z
N MET A 1 4.99 -11.19 0.35
CA MET A 1 5.14 -10.63 -1.01
C MET A 1 4.32 -9.37 -1.09
N ILE A 2 4.89 -8.30 -1.65
CA ILE A 2 4.17 -7.07 -1.98
C ILE A 2 4.47 -6.77 -3.45
N TYR A 3 3.44 -6.51 -4.23
CA TYR A 3 3.53 -6.02 -5.60
C TYR A 3 2.77 -4.71 -5.67
N LEU A 4 3.40 -3.69 -6.25
CA LEU A 4 2.82 -2.38 -6.51
C LEU A 4 3.32 -1.93 -7.87
N ALA A 5 2.41 -1.60 -8.79
CA ALA A 5 2.82 -0.97 -10.03
C ALA A 5 3.26 0.49 -9.78
N ASP A 6 4.23 0.94 -10.56
CA ASP A 6 4.77 2.29 -10.53
C ASP A 6 3.82 3.32 -11.15
N HIS A 7 3.11 2.95 -12.22
CA HIS A 7 2.04 3.72 -12.82
C HIS A 7 1.09 2.82 -13.64
N GLY A 8 0.01 3.41 -14.14
CA GLY A 8 -0.89 2.76 -15.08
C GLY A 8 -0.56 3.08 -16.54
N GLU A 9 -1.50 2.85 -17.45
CA GLU A 9 -1.32 2.97 -18.90
C GLU A 9 -2.61 3.45 -19.57
N SER A 10 -2.52 4.40 -20.50
CA SER A 10 -3.62 4.75 -21.40
C SER A 10 -3.62 3.85 -22.64
N LEU A 11 -4.80 3.37 -23.02
CA LEU A 11 -5.00 2.40 -24.11
C LEU A 11 -5.83 2.98 -25.27
N GLY A 12 -5.93 4.31 -25.36
CA GLY A 12 -6.64 5.03 -26.42
C GLY A 12 -7.77 5.92 -25.93
N GLU A 13 -8.04 5.97 -24.61
CA GLU A 13 -9.02 6.88 -24.03
C GLU A 13 -8.64 8.33 -24.38
N TYR A 14 -9.61 9.11 -24.87
CA TYR A 14 -9.37 10.51 -25.28
C TYR A 14 -8.26 10.68 -26.33
N ASN A 15 -8.00 9.64 -27.15
CA ASN A 15 -6.88 9.60 -28.10
C ASN A 15 -5.49 9.72 -27.43
N LEU A 16 -5.40 9.33 -26.15
CA LEU A 16 -4.17 9.23 -25.39
C LEU A 16 -3.72 7.77 -25.31
N PHE A 17 -2.43 7.54 -25.51
CA PHE A 17 -1.80 6.23 -25.44
C PHE A 17 -0.58 6.30 -24.53
N LEU A 18 -0.14 5.14 -24.07
CA LEU A 18 1.03 4.98 -23.21
C LEU A 18 0.87 5.68 -21.85
N HIS A 19 1.97 6.11 -21.26
CA HIS A 19 2.07 6.78 -19.98
C HIS A 19 2.93 8.06 -20.09
N GLY A 20 3.15 8.74 -18.96
CA GLY A 20 4.01 9.94 -18.89
C GLY A 20 3.26 11.26 -19.07
N THR A 21 1.93 11.25 -18.99
CA THR A 21 1.15 12.48 -18.94
C THR A 21 1.50 13.26 -17.66
N PRO A 22 1.69 14.59 -17.70
CA PRO A 22 1.97 15.36 -16.50
C PRO A 22 0.91 15.10 -15.43
N TYR A 23 1.34 14.75 -14.20
CA TYR A 23 0.46 14.20 -13.17
C TYR A 23 -0.82 15.03 -12.92
N ALA A 24 -0.71 16.36 -12.94
CA ALA A 24 -1.83 17.28 -12.74
C ALA A 24 -2.98 17.13 -13.76
N ILE A 25 -2.69 16.58 -14.93
CA ILE A 25 -3.65 16.36 -16.02
C ILE A 25 -3.70 14.90 -16.48
N ALA A 26 -3.00 13.99 -15.79
CA ALA A 26 -2.99 12.58 -16.13
C ALA A 26 -4.36 11.95 -15.82
N PRO A 27 -4.88 11.10 -16.72
CA PRO A 27 -6.16 10.42 -16.48
C PRO A 27 -6.01 9.34 -15.40
N GLU A 28 -7.12 8.88 -14.86
CA GLU A 28 -7.13 7.82 -13.83
C GLU A 28 -6.43 6.54 -14.30
N GLN A 29 -6.51 6.21 -15.60
CA GLN A 29 -5.83 5.06 -16.19
C GLN A 29 -4.31 5.06 -15.98
N GLN A 30 -3.66 6.23 -15.85
CA GLN A 30 -2.22 6.33 -15.60
C GLN A 30 -1.87 6.44 -14.11
N LYS A 31 -2.85 6.70 -13.22
CA LYS A 31 -2.62 6.99 -11.79
C LYS A 31 -3.14 5.90 -10.86
N HIS A 32 -4.25 5.26 -11.21
CA HIS A 32 -4.86 4.21 -10.41
C HIS A 32 -4.18 2.88 -10.71
N VAL A 33 -3.46 2.34 -9.72
CA VAL A 33 -2.57 1.19 -9.89
C VAL A 33 -2.90 0.04 -8.95
N PRO A 34 -2.64 -1.22 -9.35
CA PRO A 34 -2.82 -2.36 -8.48
C PRO A 34 -1.75 -2.42 -7.38
N LEU A 35 -2.21 -2.76 -6.17
CA LEU A 35 -1.40 -3.21 -5.04
C LEU A 35 -1.87 -4.61 -4.64
N LEU A 36 -0.96 -5.58 -4.55
CA LEU A 36 -1.25 -6.93 -4.08
C LEU A 36 -0.30 -7.30 -2.95
N THR A 37 -0.85 -7.89 -1.90
CA THR A 37 -0.09 -8.38 -0.74
C THR A 37 -0.43 -9.82 -0.46
N TRP A 38 0.59 -10.63 -0.19
CA TRP A 38 0.44 -12.00 0.30
C TRP A 38 1.37 -12.24 1.47
N PHE A 39 0.84 -12.84 2.53
CA PHE A 39 1.57 -13.16 3.76
C PHE A 39 1.49 -14.67 4.00
N SER A 40 2.64 -15.32 4.27
CA SER A 40 2.66 -16.71 4.70
C SER A 40 2.04 -16.86 6.09
N ASP A 41 1.56 -18.05 6.44
CA ASP A 41 0.95 -18.29 7.74
C ASP A 41 1.94 -18.01 8.89
N SER A 42 3.20 -18.45 8.74
CA SER A 42 4.26 -18.11 9.69
C SER A 42 4.47 -16.61 9.88
N TYR A 43 4.39 -15.82 8.81
CA TYR A 43 4.57 -14.37 8.90
C TYR A 43 3.38 -13.70 9.61
N LYS A 44 2.16 -14.19 9.36
CA LYS A 44 0.96 -13.71 10.08
C LYS A 44 1.10 -13.96 11.58
N GLU A 45 1.59 -15.13 11.96
CA GLU A 45 1.84 -15.52 13.35
C GLU A 45 2.95 -14.68 14.00
N ASP A 46 4.13 -14.63 13.37
CA ASP A 46 5.32 -13.98 13.93
C ASP A 46 5.19 -12.44 14.01
N PHE A 47 4.54 -11.82 13.01
CA PHE A 47 4.44 -10.36 12.89
C PHE A 47 3.05 -9.80 13.19
N GLY A 48 2.10 -10.68 13.52
CA GLY A 48 0.75 -10.35 13.97
C GLY A 48 -0.06 -9.56 12.93
N VAL A 49 -0.03 -10.00 11.68
CA VAL A 49 -0.80 -9.38 10.58
C VAL A 49 -2.16 -10.06 10.45
N ASP A 50 -3.24 -9.33 10.73
CA ASP A 50 -4.61 -9.79 10.58
C ASP A 50 -5.08 -9.59 9.13
N THR A 51 -5.05 -10.66 8.32
CA THR A 51 -5.47 -10.59 6.91
C THR A 51 -6.99 -10.47 6.74
N ASP A 52 -7.80 -10.87 7.71
CA ASP A 52 -9.26 -10.71 7.65
C ASP A 52 -9.65 -9.25 7.90
N CYS A 53 -8.91 -8.56 8.77
CA CYS A 53 -8.97 -7.11 8.91
C CYS A 53 -8.53 -6.41 7.62
N LEU A 54 -7.39 -6.79 7.03
CA LEU A 54 -6.90 -6.17 5.79
C LEU A 54 -7.88 -6.33 4.62
N ALA A 55 -8.53 -7.49 4.50
CA ALA A 55 -9.52 -7.73 3.46
C ALA A 55 -10.70 -6.75 3.53
N LYS A 56 -11.06 -6.24 4.73
CA LYS A 56 -12.13 -5.24 4.91
C LYS A 56 -11.68 -3.83 4.54
N LEU A 57 -10.37 -3.60 4.43
CA LEU A 57 -9.77 -2.31 4.10
C LEU A 57 -9.27 -2.25 2.65
N SER A 58 -9.54 -3.27 1.83
CA SER A 58 -9.01 -3.37 0.46
C SER A 58 -9.39 -2.19 -0.44
N ASP A 59 -10.54 -1.57 -0.18
CA ASP A 59 -11.06 -0.43 -0.95
C ASP A 59 -10.72 0.92 -0.31
N ALA A 60 -9.94 0.93 0.77
CA ALA A 60 -9.49 2.17 1.40
C ALA A 60 -8.58 2.95 0.44
N PRO A 61 -8.73 4.28 0.34
CA PRO A 61 -7.88 5.08 -0.53
C PRO A 61 -6.44 5.07 -0.01
N LEU A 62 -5.50 4.66 -0.86
CA LEU A 62 -4.07 4.62 -0.59
C LEU A 62 -3.30 5.21 -1.78
N SER A 63 -2.04 5.59 -1.55
CA SER A 63 -1.10 5.98 -2.60
C SER A 63 0.26 5.31 -2.37
N GLN A 64 1.20 5.53 -3.29
CA GLN A 64 2.58 5.09 -3.12
C GLN A 64 3.28 5.72 -1.90
N ASP A 65 2.76 6.83 -1.35
CA ASP A 65 3.26 7.46 -0.12
C ASP A 65 3.22 6.50 1.07
N ASN A 66 2.29 5.55 1.05
CA ASN A 66 2.14 4.56 2.11
C ASN A 66 3.25 3.48 2.09
N LEU A 67 3.90 3.22 0.94
CA LEU A 67 4.78 2.07 0.78
C LEU A 67 5.96 2.11 1.75
N PHE A 68 6.61 3.28 1.89
CA PHE A 68 7.80 3.44 2.72
C PHE A 68 7.53 3.08 4.20
N HIS A 69 6.51 3.71 4.78
CA HIS A 69 6.17 3.49 6.19
C HIS A 69 5.63 2.08 6.43
N SER A 70 4.89 1.54 5.47
CA SER A 70 4.35 0.18 5.55
C SER A 70 5.46 -0.88 5.55
N MET A 71 6.52 -0.68 4.76
CA MET A 71 7.70 -1.56 4.78
C MET A 71 8.45 -1.50 6.12
N LEU A 72 8.65 -0.31 6.68
CA LEU A 72 9.25 -0.15 8.01
C LEU A 72 8.41 -0.84 9.08
N GLY A 73 7.09 -0.66 9.02
CA GLY A 73 6.13 -1.31 9.91
C GLY A 73 6.24 -2.83 9.85
N LEU A 74 6.07 -3.42 8.65
CA LEU A 74 6.15 -4.86 8.42
C LEU A 74 7.47 -5.47 8.89
N LEU A 75 8.58 -4.75 8.75
CA LEU A 75 9.91 -5.19 9.20
C LEU A 75 10.22 -4.84 10.66
N GLN A 76 9.27 -4.26 11.40
CA GLN A 76 9.41 -3.82 12.80
C GLN A 76 10.62 -2.89 13.03
N VAL A 77 10.93 -2.03 12.06
CA VAL A 77 12.05 -1.09 12.15
C VAL A 77 11.67 0.08 13.05
N HIS A 78 12.47 0.33 14.09
CA HIS A 78 12.33 1.49 14.96
C HIS A 78 13.17 2.66 14.44
N THR A 79 12.51 3.74 14.03
CA THR A 79 13.17 4.94 13.50
C THR A 79 12.28 6.16 13.65
N GLU A 80 12.88 7.35 13.79
CA GLU A 80 12.18 8.63 13.96
C GLU A 80 11.38 9.04 12.71
N VAL A 81 11.75 8.52 11.53
CA VAL A 81 11.07 8.84 10.27
C VAL A 81 9.81 7.99 10.04
N TYR A 82 9.51 7.00 10.88
CA TYR A 82 8.30 6.19 10.73
C TYR A 82 7.05 6.99 11.15
N GLN A 83 6.06 7.07 10.25
CA GLN A 83 4.76 7.67 10.51
C GLN A 83 3.68 6.58 10.44
N GLN A 84 3.11 6.22 11.60
CA GLN A 84 2.10 5.16 11.70
C GLN A 84 0.84 5.46 10.86
N SER A 85 0.49 6.73 10.65
CA SER A 85 -0.66 7.13 9.81
C SER A 85 -0.48 6.81 8.32
N LEU A 86 0.75 6.57 7.87
CA LEU A 86 1.06 6.19 6.49
C LEU A 86 1.33 4.69 6.34
N ASP A 87 1.32 3.93 7.43
CA ASP A 87 1.45 2.47 7.40
C ASP A 87 0.07 1.83 7.13
N MET A 88 -0.11 1.29 5.92
CA MET A 88 -1.35 0.67 5.46
C MET A 88 -1.73 -0.59 6.25
N PHE A 89 -0.82 -1.17 7.04
CA PHE A 89 -1.05 -2.37 7.83
C PHE A 89 -1.25 -2.07 9.33
N ALA A 90 -0.99 -0.84 9.78
CA ALA A 90 -0.92 -0.52 11.20
C ALA A 90 -2.23 -0.83 11.97
N SER A 91 -3.39 -0.56 11.38
CA SER A 91 -4.69 -0.81 12.01
C SER A 91 -5.04 -2.30 12.13
N CYS A 92 -4.43 -3.15 11.31
CA CYS A 92 -4.64 -4.60 11.30
C CYS A 92 -3.47 -5.36 11.96
N ARG A 93 -2.71 -4.67 12.81
CA ARG A 93 -1.63 -5.25 13.61
C ARG A 93 -1.85 -4.95 15.09
N PRO A 94 -2.64 -5.79 15.79
CA PRO A 94 -3.14 -5.51 17.14
C PRO A 94 -2.03 -5.21 18.18
N TRP A 95 -0.83 -5.78 18.00
CA TRP A 95 0.30 -5.56 18.90
C TRP A 95 0.94 -4.17 18.79
N LEU A 96 0.80 -3.48 17.65
CA LEU A 96 1.22 -2.08 17.52
C LEU A 96 0.23 -1.11 18.17
N ALA A 97 -1.06 -1.48 18.23
CA ALA A 97 -2.07 -0.68 18.91
C ALA A 97 -1.94 -0.77 20.44
N ALA A 98 -1.45 -1.89 20.97
CA ALA A 98 -1.34 -2.17 22.41
C ALA A 98 -0.13 -1.54 23.13
N LYS A 99 0.82 -0.92 22.40
CA LYS A 99 1.98 -0.21 22.98
C LYS A 99 1.82 1.31 23.07
N ARG A 100 0.58 1.81 23.05
CA ARG A 100 0.27 3.21 23.40
C ARG A 100 -0.05 3.36 24.88
#